data_AF-A0A9P6Y1S9-F1
#
_entry.id   AF-A0A9P6Y1S9-F1
#
_cell.length_a   1.000
_cell.length_b   1.000
_cell.length_c   1.000
_cell.angle_alpha   90.00
_cell.angle_beta   90.00
_cell.angle_gamma   90.00
#
_symmetry.space_group_name_H-M   'P 1'
#
loop_
_entity.id
_entity.type
_entity.pdbx_description
1 polymer ?
#
loop_
_entity_poly.entity_id
_entity_poly.type
_entity_poly.pdbx_seq_one_letter_code
_entity_poly.pdbx_strand_id
1 'polypeptide(L)'
;MQDFLKKCLLVQMKFHETRKSLIEKKITEYALNQRRENNLVPGTKLEPTPEDGQIPLLLFQRGAPVYQQAGITNCPLSSSELIEGWTLILPRGWGMAFWKSLIFAGARVAGFEDMRAMHFETGHSYFPHDFPGTRAFEIQRELVRKEAEEIWKKKPPAKRINFAKRGIEHPFECAFESLGLIDHMVIDQPEGSTVARPTYSLLHGAPLRYHLDDLNTRLNALVAKRGLNFVVPELRLDETLAKIRLKYIDRGKPMANAMIYLVDDQEVYEHCTHHIRTSSSSPLKTKRKLNELLEAEKKNVCEKISNYIPSKSQHIGYITNGNFSFSLGHGFGIGACTLNGLKRMEMLDAEQNRSVKRLVVVRNTTSLKVRAAQLEILA
;
A
#
# COMPACT_ATOMS: atom_id res chain seq x y z
N MET A 1 -2.36 -12.99 38.32
CA MET A 1 -1.50 -14.14 37.95
C MET A 1 -1.00 -14.05 36.51
N GLN A 2 -1.87 -13.86 35.50
CA GLN A 2 -1.48 -13.69 34.09
C GLN A 2 -0.53 -12.50 33.83
N ASP A 3 -0.74 -11.34 34.46
CA ASP A 3 0.17 -10.19 34.28
C ASP A 3 1.53 -10.37 34.93
N PHE A 4 1.61 -11.15 36.01
CA PHE A 4 2.87 -11.50 36.66
C PHE A 4 3.67 -12.49 35.79
N LEU A 5 3.01 -13.50 35.23
CA LEU A 5 3.60 -14.43 34.28
C LEU A 5 4.07 -13.73 32.99
N LYS A 6 3.27 -12.79 32.44
CA LYS A 6 3.67 -11.97 31.30
C LYS A 6 4.91 -11.12 31.61
N LYS A 7 4.97 -10.49 32.79
CA LYS A 7 6.15 -9.74 33.23
C LYS A 7 7.38 -10.66 33.38
N CYS A 8 7.24 -11.84 33.99
CA CYS A 8 8.34 -12.81 34.13
C CYS A 8 8.86 -13.35 32.79
N LEU A 9 8.00 -13.67 31.83
CA LEU A 9 8.40 -14.13 30.49
C LEU A 9 9.11 -13.04 29.70
N LEU A 10 8.59 -11.81 29.74
CA LEU A 10 9.21 -10.66 29.07
C LEU A 10 10.59 -10.35 29.69
N VAL A 11 10.71 -10.49 31.00
CA VAL A 11 11.96 -10.44 31.77
C VAL A 11 12.92 -11.52 31.26
N GLN A 12 12.54 -12.81 31.28
CA GLN A 12 13.39 -13.91 30.83
C GLN A 12 13.86 -13.78 29.37
N MET A 13 13.02 -13.26 28.47
CA MET A 13 13.44 -13.00 27.09
C MET A 13 14.39 -11.79 26.96
N LYS A 14 14.33 -10.83 27.89
CA LYS A 14 15.23 -9.66 27.92
C LYS A 14 16.58 -10.00 28.55
N PHE A 15 16.62 -10.83 29.59
CA PHE A 15 17.87 -11.22 30.26
C PHE A 15 18.79 -12.02 29.33
N HIS A 16 20.03 -11.55 29.21
CA HIS A 16 21.02 -12.08 28.29
C HIS A 16 21.55 -13.45 28.74
N GLU A 17 21.72 -13.65 30.04
CA GLU A 17 22.24 -14.90 30.63
C GLU A 17 21.29 -16.07 30.42
N THR A 18 19.98 -15.87 30.64
CA THR A 18 18.96 -16.88 30.38
C THR A 18 18.92 -17.29 28.91
N ARG A 19 19.11 -16.33 27.98
CA ARG A 19 19.16 -16.64 26.54
C ARG A 19 20.40 -17.44 26.15
N LYS A 20 21.56 -17.15 26.77
CA LYS A 20 22.80 -17.90 26.54
C LYS A 20 22.69 -19.34 27.05
N SER A 21 22.21 -19.53 28.27
CA SER A 21 22.06 -20.86 28.84
C SER A 21 21.08 -21.75 28.05
N LEU A 22 20.03 -21.16 27.44
CA LEU A 22 19.12 -21.88 26.55
C LEU A 22 19.77 -22.33 25.23
N ILE A 23 20.79 -21.63 24.75
CA ILE A 23 21.55 -22.03 23.57
C ILE A 23 22.54 -23.13 23.94
N GLU A 24 23.20 -23.01 25.09
CA GLU A 24 24.17 -24.00 25.60
C GLU A 24 23.50 -25.34 25.92
N LYS A 25 22.28 -25.32 26.48
CA LYS A 25 21.49 -26.52 26.77
C LYS A 25 20.78 -27.11 25.54
N LYS A 26 21.02 -26.57 24.34
CA LYS A 26 20.32 -27.03 23.13
C LYS A 26 20.84 -28.40 22.69
N ILE A 27 19.98 -29.41 22.78
CA ILE A 27 20.26 -30.76 22.27
C ILE A 27 20.33 -30.72 20.73
N THR A 28 21.27 -31.49 20.17
CA THR A 28 21.45 -31.58 18.71
C THR A 28 20.28 -32.32 18.06
N GLU A 29 20.00 -32.00 16.79
CA GLU A 29 18.95 -32.68 16.03
C GLU A 29 19.24 -34.17 15.87
N TYR A 30 20.52 -34.53 15.76
CA TYR A 30 20.97 -35.92 15.73
C TYR A 30 20.60 -36.68 17.01
N ALA A 31 20.89 -36.11 18.19
CA ALA A 31 20.53 -36.75 19.46
C ALA A 31 19.00 -36.87 19.66
N LEU A 32 18.23 -35.89 19.19
CA LEU A 32 16.76 -35.98 19.18
C LEU A 32 16.25 -37.07 18.24
N ASN A 33 16.87 -37.25 17.08
CA ASN A 33 16.51 -38.32 16.15
C ASN A 33 16.90 -39.70 16.70
N GLN A 34 18.05 -39.83 17.35
CA GLN A 34 18.44 -41.05 18.04
C GLN A 34 17.46 -41.42 19.16
N ARG A 35 16.96 -40.44 19.92
CA ARG A 35 15.87 -40.66 20.89
C ARG A 35 14.60 -41.19 20.23
N ARG A 36 14.24 -40.68 19.05
CA ARG A 36 13.07 -41.17 18.28
C ARG A 36 13.28 -42.58 17.75
N GLU A 37 14.49 -42.91 17.33
CA GLU A 37 14.87 -44.25 16.85
C GLU A 37 14.82 -45.28 17.98
N ASN A 38 15.23 -44.90 19.19
CA ASN A 38 15.19 -45.77 20.37
C ASN A 38 13.76 -46.04 20.88
N ASN A 39 12.74 -45.31 20.42
CA ASN A 39 11.36 -45.62 20.77
C ASN A 39 10.91 -46.91 20.06
N LEU A 40 10.51 -47.91 20.85
CA LEU A 40 10.08 -49.23 20.35
C LEU A 40 8.91 -49.16 19.36
N VAL A 41 8.04 -48.16 19.50
CA VAL A 41 6.85 -47.98 18.65
C VAL A 41 7.08 -46.80 17.70
N PRO A 42 7.17 -47.06 16.38
CA PRO A 42 7.27 -46.01 15.37
C PRO A 42 6.12 -45.01 15.46
N GLY A 43 6.42 -43.72 15.33
CA GLY A 43 5.42 -42.65 15.34
C GLY A 43 4.97 -42.18 16.73
N THR A 44 5.48 -42.78 17.81
CA THR A 44 5.27 -42.24 19.16
C THR A 44 5.98 -40.91 19.36
N LYS A 45 5.31 -39.97 20.04
CA LYS A 45 5.90 -38.66 20.39
C LYS A 45 6.93 -38.84 21.51
N LEU A 46 8.00 -38.05 21.49
CA LEU A 46 8.98 -38.02 22.57
C LEU A 46 8.38 -37.33 23.80
N GLU A 47 8.56 -37.94 24.96
CA GLU A 47 8.25 -37.31 26.24
C GLU A 47 9.35 -36.34 26.66
N PRO A 48 9.00 -35.18 27.24
CA PRO A 48 9.97 -34.19 27.70
C PRO A 48 10.74 -34.70 28.92
N THR A 49 12.06 -34.63 28.84
CA THR A 49 12.99 -34.97 29.93
C THR A 49 13.45 -33.69 30.66
N PRO A 50 13.92 -33.78 31.92
CA PRO A 50 14.43 -32.60 32.64
C PRO A 50 15.67 -31.96 32.00
N GLU A 51 16.36 -32.69 31.11
CA GLU A 51 17.49 -32.19 30.31
C GLU A 51 17.01 -31.34 29.12
N ASP A 52 15.75 -31.49 28.69
CA ASP A 52 15.20 -30.73 27.58
C ASP A 52 15.00 -29.26 27.97
N GLY A 53 15.49 -28.35 27.11
CA GLY A 53 15.39 -26.92 27.35
C GLY A 53 13.95 -26.40 27.31
N GLN A 54 13.53 -25.65 28.33
CA GLN A 54 12.25 -24.94 28.34
C GLN A 54 12.38 -23.60 27.61
N ILE A 55 11.74 -23.48 26.45
CA ILE A 55 11.92 -22.35 25.55
C ILE A 55 10.82 -21.31 25.81
N PRO A 56 11.14 -20.10 26.27
CA PRO A 56 10.15 -19.04 26.40
C PRO A 56 9.72 -18.55 25.01
N LEU A 57 8.42 -18.48 24.78
CA LEU A 57 7.80 -18.03 23.53
C LEU A 57 6.96 -16.79 23.82
N LEU A 58 7.06 -15.80 22.94
CA LEU A 58 6.21 -14.63 22.99
C LEU A 58 5.37 -14.56 21.72
N LEU A 59 4.06 -14.63 21.92
CA LEU A 59 3.05 -14.60 20.87
C LEU A 59 2.37 -13.24 20.90
N PHE A 60 2.44 -12.51 19.80
CA PHE A 60 1.69 -11.29 19.58
C PHE A 60 0.68 -11.50 18.46
N GLN A 61 -0.60 -11.29 18.75
CA GLN A 61 -1.59 -11.20 17.71
C GLN A 61 -1.42 -9.86 16.98
N ARG A 62 -1.29 -9.92 15.66
CA ARG A 62 -1.32 -8.77 14.74
C ARG A 62 -2.75 -8.57 14.26
N GLY A 63 -3.12 -7.31 14.08
CA GLY A 63 -4.48 -6.89 13.72
C GLY A 63 -5.20 -6.19 14.87
N ALA A 64 -6.23 -5.42 14.54
CA ALA A 64 -7.09 -4.81 15.55
C ALA A 64 -8.07 -5.86 16.10
N PRO A 65 -8.48 -5.78 17.38
CA PRO A 65 -9.63 -6.56 17.82
C PRO A 65 -10.84 -6.16 16.98
N VAL A 66 -11.50 -7.15 16.36
CA VAL A 66 -12.73 -7.00 15.55
C VAL A 66 -13.84 -6.24 16.32
N TYR A 67 -13.76 -6.21 17.65
CA TYR A 67 -14.57 -5.41 18.55
C TYR A 67 -13.96 -4.02 18.81
N GLN A 68 -13.99 -3.11 17.84
CA GLN A 68 -14.14 -1.66 18.03
C GLN A 68 -13.89 -0.92 16.71
N GLN A 69 -14.93 -0.86 15.89
CA GLN A 69 -15.39 0.38 15.27
C GLN A 69 -16.76 0.08 14.65
N ALA A 70 -17.82 0.54 15.33
CA ALA A 70 -19.13 0.71 14.72
C ALA A 70 -18.96 1.67 13.52
N GLY A 71 -18.72 1.11 12.34
CA GLY A 71 -18.31 1.83 11.13
C GLY A 71 -17.48 1.01 10.13
N ILE A 72 -16.93 -0.16 10.51
CA ILE A 72 -16.09 -1.00 9.64
C ILE A 72 -16.85 -1.64 8.47
N THR A 73 -18.19 -1.61 8.45
CA THR A 73 -18.98 -2.14 7.32
C THR A 73 -18.87 -1.30 6.04
N ASN A 74 -18.18 -0.14 6.04
CA ASN A 74 -18.25 0.83 4.93
C ASN A 74 -16.92 1.14 4.22
N CYS A 75 -15.85 0.35 4.41
CA CYS A 75 -14.61 0.50 3.62
C CYS A 75 -14.47 -0.63 2.59
N PRO A 76 -15.07 -0.52 1.39
CA PRO A 76 -15.11 -1.60 0.40
C PRO A 76 -13.75 -1.92 -0.24
N LEU A 77 -12.69 -1.20 0.14
CA LEU A 77 -11.35 -1.29 -0.42
C LEU A 77 -10.30 -1.80 0.59
N SER A 78 -10.74 -2.40 1.69
CA SER A 78 -9.85 -2.99 2.69
C SER A 78 -10.37 -4.32 3.18
N SER A 79 -9.50 -5.32 3.22
CA SER A 79 -9.72 -6.58 3.95
C SER A 79 -8.69 -6.65 5.08
N SER A 80 -9.06 -7.11 6.27
CA SER A 80 -8.11 -7.32 7.37
C SER A 80 -7.54 -8.74 7.40
N GLU A 81 -8.16 -9.66 6.65
CA GLU A 81 -7.87 -11.11 6.67
C GLU A 81 -6.40 -11.46 6.44
N LEU A 82 -5.70 -10.75 5.54
CA LEU A 82 -4.29 -11.04 5.23
C LEU A 82 -3.28 -10.25 6.09
N ILE A 83 -3.75 -9.35 6.95
CA ILE A 83 -2.92 -8.61 7.93
C ILE A 83 -3.03 -9.25 9.31
N GLU A 84 -4.19 -9.79 9.62
CA GLU A 84 -4.41 -10.53 10.86
C GLU A 84 -3.54 -11.78 10.91
N GLY A 85 -2.94 -12.05 12.07
CA GLY A 85 -2.11 -13.23 12.25
C GLY A 85 -1.32 -13.20 13.53
N TRP A 86 -0.39 -14.13 13.69
CA TRP A 86 0.43 -14.24 14.89
C TRP A 86 1.89 -13.96 14.58
N THR A 87 2.53 -13.12 15.39
CA THR A 87 3.98 -12.96 15.43
C THR A 87 4.53 -13.79 16.56
N LEU A 88 5.32 -14.80 16.20
CA LEU A 88 6.04 -15.65 17.13
C LEU A 88 7.46 -15.11 17.30
N ILE A 89 7.79 -14.65 18.51
CA ILE A 89 9.14 -14.21 18.86
C ILE A 89 9.84 -15.32 19.65
N LEU A 90 11.00 -15.72 19.16
CA LEU A 90 11.80 -16.84 19.65
C LEU A 90 13.20 -16.36 20.05
N PRO A 91 13.85 -17.02 21.03
CA PRO A 91 15.28 -16.84 21.26
C PRO A 91 16.12 -17.25 20.03
N ARG A 92 17.25 -16.58 19.82
CA ARG A 92 18.22 -16.92 18.77
C ARG A 92 18.66 -18.39 18.89
N GLY A 93 18.84 -19.07 17.76
CA GLY A 93 19.29 -20.46 17.70
C GLY A 93 18.16 -21.50 17.61
N TRP A 94 16.93 -21.13 17.98
CA TRP A 94 15.77 -22.02 17.92
C TRP A 94 14.93 -21.90 16.64
N GLY A 95 15.21 -20.89 15.81
CA GLY A 95 14.41 -20.59 14.61
C GLY A 95 14.19 -21.78 13.68
N MET A 96 15.25 -22.51 13.30
CA MET A 96 15.13 -23.65 12.38
C MET A 96 14.34 -24.83 12.97
N ALA A 97 14.40 -25.05 14.28
CA ALA A 97 13.65 -26.14 14.92
C ALA A 97 12.14 -25.88 14.80
N PHE A 98 11.70 -24.68 15.19
CA PHE A 98 10.31 -24.26 15.05
C PHE A 98 9.87 -24.15 13.60
N TRP A 99 10.75 -23.65 12.72
CA TRP A 99 10.47 -23.57 11.30
C TRP A 99 10.12 -24.92 10.70
N LYS A 100 10.96 -25.95 10.91
CA LYS A 100 10.68 -27.32 10.44
C LYS A 100 9.34 -27.83 10.98
N SER A 101 9.07 -27.64 12.27
CA SER A 101 7.79 -28.05 12.88
C SER A 101 6.58 -27.40 12.22
N LEU A 102 6.65 -26.11 11.88
CA LEU A 102 5.56 -25.41 11.19
C LEU A 102 5.37 -25.92 9.76
N ILE A 103 6.46 -26.18 9.03
CA ILE A 103 6.38 -26.75 7.68
C ILE A 103 5.76 -28.14 7.71
N PHE A 104 6.16 -29.01 8.65
CA PHE A 104 5.56 -30.34 8.79
C PHE A 104 4.09 -30.29 9.22
N ALA A 105 3.65 -29.22 9.90
CA ALA A 105 2.24 -28.98 10.18
C ALA A 105 1.45 -28.47 8.96
N GLY A 106 2.10 -28.22 7.83
CA GLY A 106 1.48 -27.77 6.57
C GLY A 106 1.55 -26.26 6.31
N ALA A 107 2.31 -25.51 7.11
CA ALA A 107 2.52 -24.08 6.85
C ALA A 107 3.28 -23.86 5.53
N ARG A 108 2.91 -22.82 4.79
CA ARG A 108 3.62 -22.37 3.58
C ARG A 108 4.46 -21.14 3.89
N VAL A 109 5.61 -21.05 3.23
CA VAL A 109 6.56 -19.95 3.40
C VAL A 109 6.16 -18.78 2.51
N ALA A 110 6.13 -17.59 3.07
CA ALA A 110 5.95 -16.33 2.36
C ALA A 110 7.26 -15.53 2.39
N GLY A 111 7.69 -15.05 1.23
CA GLY A 111 8.84 -14.17 1.09
C GLY A 111 8.50 -12.68 1.23
N PHE A 112 9.46 -11.82 0.91
CA PHE A 112 9.30 -10.37 0.94
C PHE A 112 8.21 -9.87 -0.01
N GLU A 113 8.20 -10.35 -1.26
CA GLU A 113 7.19 -9.96 -2.25
C GLU A 113 5.79 -10.48 -1.88
N ASP A 114 5.69 -11.66 -1.27
CA ASP A 114 4.40 -12.20 -0.80
C ASP A 114 3.83 -11.33 0.34
N MET A 115 4.69 -10.89 1.27
CA MET A 115 4.29 -9.94 2.30
C MET A 115 3.78 -8.63 1.70
N ARG A 116 4.46 -8.10 0.69
CA ARG A 116 4.02 -6.90 -0.03
C ARG A 116 2.69 -7.13 -0.77
N ALA A 117 2.50 -8.29 -1.39
CA ALA A 117 1.26 -8.67 -2.06
C ALA A 117 0.09 -8.77 -1.07
N MET A 118 0.30 -9.34 0.13
CA MET A 118 -0.72 -9.38 1.18
C MET A 118 -1.13 -7.97 1.65
N HIS A 119 -0.17 -7.06 1.83
CA HIS A 119 -0.48 -5.66 2.16
C HIS A 119 -1.26 -4.97 1.02
N PHE A 120 -0.92 -5.26 -0.23
CA PHE A 120 -1.66 -4.75 -1.38
C PHE A 120 -3.11 -5.25 -1.43
N GLU A 121 -3.35 -6.55 -1.24
CA GLU A 121 -4.70 -7.14 -1.26
C GLU A 121 -5.58 -6.65 -0.10
N THR A 122 -4.97 -6.29 1.03
CA THR A 122 -5.67 -5.66 2.16
C THR A 122 -5.91 -4.16 2.00
N GLY A 123 -5.33 -3.54 0.96
CA GLY A 123 -5.40 -2.10 0.74
C GLY A 123 -4.58 -1.27 1.73
N HIS A 124 -3.52 -1.84 2.31
CA HIS A 124 -2.63 -1.14 3.23
C HIS A 124 -1.27 -0.84 2.58
N SER A 125 -0.71 0.32 2.92
CA SER A 125 0.63 0.73 2.48
C SER A 125 1.70 -0.20 3.07
N TYR A 126 2.68 -0.60 2.27
CA TYR A 126 3.82 -1.40 2.73
C TYR A 126 5.10 -0.55 2.78
N PHE A 127 5.76 -0.53 3.95
CA PHE A 127 7.05 0.14 4.11
C PHE A 127 8.18 -0.74 3.53
N PRO A 128 9.12 -0.21 2.73
CA PRO A 128 9.35 1.22 2.44
C PRO A 128 8.64 1.76 1.19
N HIS A 129 8.07 0.90 0.35
CA HIS A 129 7.62 1.23 -1.00
C HIS A 129 6.49 2.26 -1.11
N ASP A 130 5.58 2.32 -0.13
CA ASP A 130 4.37 3.16 -0.21
C ASP A 130 4.42 4.37 0.76
N PHE A 131 5.62 4.74 1.22
CA PHE A 131 5.84 5.82 2.18
C PHE A 131 6.71 6.94 1.59
N PRO A 132 6.16 7.73 0.65
CA PRO A 132 6.89 8.81 0.00
C PRO A 132 7.39 9.83 1.03
N GLY A 133 8.57 10.40 0.78
CA GLY A 133 9.21 11.40 1.64
C GLY A 133 10.06 10.78 2.76
N THR A 134 9.95 9.47 3.00
CA THR A 134 10.87 8.77 3.90
C THR A 134 12.18 8.46 3.20
N ARG A 135 13.29 8.51 3.94
CA ARG A 135 14.61 8.18 3.39
C ARG A 135 14.68 6.77 2.79
N ALA A 136 14.03 5.81 3.42
CA ALA A 136 14.01 4.43 2.94
C ALA A 136 13.26 4.31 1.60
N PHE A 137 12.16 5.04 1.43
CA PHE A 137 11.45 5.12 0.15
C PHE A 137 12.33 5.71 -0.93
N GLU A 138 13.06 6.80 -0.66
CA GLU A 138 13.91 7.46 -1.66
C GLU A 138 15.05 6.57 -2.18
N ILE A 139 15.72 5.86 -1.27
CA ILE A 139 16.74 4.88 -1.63
C ILE A 139 16.13 3.77 -2.50
N GLN A 140 14.97 3.27 -2.10
CA GLN A 140 14.30 2.18 -2.81
C GLN A 140 13.78 2.62 -4.19
N ARG A 141 13.23 3.83 -4.30
CA ARG A 141 12.77 4.45 -5.53
C ARG A 141 13.92 4.53 -6.53
N GLU A 142 15.08 5.02 -6.09
CA GLU A 142 16.28 5.14 -6.93
C GLU A 142 16.79 3.78 -7.43
N LEU A 143 16.79 2.75 -6.57
CA LEU A 143 17.17 1.39 -6.97
C LEU A 143 16.22 0.84 -8.04
N VAL A 144 14.91 0.90 -7.80
CA VAL A 144 13.90 0.43 -8.76
C VAL A 144 13.96 1.22 -10.06
N ARG A 145 14.21 2.54 -10.00
CA ARG A 145 14.38 3.41 -11.16
C ARG A 145 15.54 2.94 -12.04
N LYS A 146 16.72 2.72 -11.45
CA LYS A 146 17.91 2.24 -12.18
C LYS A 146 17.67 0.88 -12.83
N GLU A 147 17.12 -0.07 -12.09
CA GLU A 147 16.80 -1.40 -12.62
C GLU A 147 15.83 -1.33 -13.81
N ALA A 148 14.76 -0.55 -13.69
CA ALA A 148 13.78 -0.38 -14.77
C ALA A 148 14.38 0.34 -15.99
N GLU A 149 15.25 1.33 -15.77
CA GLU A 149 15.96 2.06 -16.82
C GLU A 149 16.94 1.15 -17.57
N GLU A 150 17.68 0.29 -16.86
CA GLU A 150 18.57 -0.71 -17.46
C GLU A 150 17.80 -1.72 -18.31
N ILE A 151 16.67 -2.24 -17.80
CA ILE A 151 15.81 -3.15 -18.55
C ILE A 151 15.27 -2.47 -19.82
N TRP A 152 14.93 -1.18 -19.74
CA TRP A 152 14.48 -0.42 -20.91
C TRP A 152 15.60 -0.17 -21.93
N LYS A 153 16.81 0.16 -21.46
CA LYS A 153 18.01 0.37 -22.32
C LYS A 153 18.44 -0.91 -23.04
N LYS A 154 18.27 -2.09 -22.41
CA LYS A 154 18.55 -3.40 -23.03
C LYS A 154 17.65 -3.72 -24.22
N LYS A 155 16.45 -3.10 -24.32
CA LYS A 155 15.51 -3.35 -25.41
C LYS A 155 15.91 -2.55 -26.66
N PRO A 156 15.90 -3.16 -27.86
CA PRO A 156 16.24 -2.45 -29.09
C PRO A 156 15.24 -1.31 -29.38
N PRO A 157 15.62 -0.27 -30.12
CA PRO A 157 14.82 0.94 -30.33
C PRO A 157 13.38 0.70 -30.81
N ALA A 158 13.16 -0.28 -31.68
CA ALA A 158 11.83 -0.61 -32.21
C ALA A 158 10.93 -1.39 -31.23
N LYS A 159 11.50 -1.98 -30.17
CA LYS A 159 10.76 -2.77 -29.16
C LYS A 159 10.61 -2.04 -27.82
N ARG A 160 11.38 -0.97 -27.60
CA ARG A 160 11.25 -0.13 -26.39
C ARG A 160 10.16 0.93 -26.57
N ILE A 161 9.45 1.23 -25.50
CA ILE A 161 8.41 2.26 -25.49
C ILE A 161 9.07 3.64 -25.58
N ASN A 162 8.62 4.47 -26.53
CA ASN A 162 9.07 5.86 -26.62
C ASN A 162 8.22 6.72 -25.67
N PHE A 163 8.77 7.06 -24.50
CA PHE A 163 8.09 7.85 -23.48
C PHE A 163 7.97 9.34 -23.84
N ALA A 164 8.94 9.90 -24.58
CA ALA A 164 8.91 11.29 -25.04
C ALA A 164 7.70 11.54 -25.97
N LYS A 165 7.48 10.65 -26.95
CA LYS A 165 6.29 10.71 -27.83
C LYS A 165 4.96 10.52 -27.07
N ARG A 166 5.01 9.97 -25.86
CA ARG A 166 3.85 9.75 -25.00
C ARG A 166 3.66 10.89 -24.00
N GLY A 167 4.56 11.87 -23.95
CA GLY A 167 4.48 12.99 -23.01
C GLY A 167 4.62 12.56 -21.55
N ILE A 168 5.51 11.61 -21.27
CA ILE A 168 5.80 11.14 -19.90
C ILE A 168 7.19 11.61 -19.54
N GLU A 169 7.28 12.46 -18.51
CA GLU A 169 8.55 13.02 -17.99
C GLU A 169 9.32 11.96 -17.18
N HIS A 170 8.65 11.33 -16.21
CA HIS A 170 9.25 10.35 -15.29
C HIS A 170 8.60 8.96 -15.45
N PRO A 171 9.09 8.08 -16.35
CA PRO A 171 8.44 6.80 -16.62
C PRO A 171 8.79 5.68 -15.63
N PHE A 172 9.93 5.77 -14.94
CA PHE A 172 10.47 4.70 -14.09
C PHE A 172 10.31 4.94 -12.60
N GLU A 173 9.75 6.08 -12.20
CA GLU A 173 9.61 6.48 -10.80
C GLU A 173 8.34 7.31 -10.58
N CYS A 174 7.93 7.41 -9.32
CA CYS A 174 6.93 8.37 -8.88
C CYS A 174 7.64 9.66 -8.44
N ALA A 175 7.71 10.64 -9.34
CA ALA A 175 8.35 11.93 -9.08
C ALA A 175 7.37 12.88 -8.38
N PHE A 176 7.05 12.62 -7.10
CA PHE A 176 6.15 13.46 -6.32
C PHE A 176 6.58 14.93 -6.24
N GLU A 177 7.87 15.20 -6.41
CA GLU A 177 8.47 16.52 -6.52
C GLU A 177 7.87 17.34 -7.66
N SER A 178 7.59 16.67 -8.79
CA SER A 178 7.03 17.31 -9.99
C SER A 178 5.58 17.79 -9.81
N LEU A 179 4.91 17.38 -8.73
CA LEU A 179 3.55 17.81 -8.39
C LEU A 179 3.53 19.12 -7.59
N GLY A 180 4.63 19.45 -6.91
CA GLY A 180 4.77 20.68 -6.14
C GLY A 180 5.15 21.86 -7.04
N LEU A 181 4.91 23.08 -6.54
CA LEU A 181 5.31 24.32 -7.22
C LEU A 181 6.79 24.69 -7.00
N ILE A 182 7.47 23.99 -6.10
CA ILE A 182 8.81 24.38 -5.62
C ILE A 182 9.77 23.19 -5.67
N ASP A 183 10.83 23.33 -6.47
CA ASP A 183 11.95 22.39 -6.55
C ASP A 183 12.87 22.59 -5.33
N HIS A 184 12.49 22.06 -4.17
CA HIS A 184 13.37 22.01 -3.00
C HIS A 184 13.76 20.57 -2.68
N MET A 185 15.05 20.29 -2.81
CA MET A 185 15.70 19.07 -2.35
C MET A 185 16.56 19.39 -1.13
N VAL A 186 16.28 18.75 0.01
CA VAL A 186 17.10 18.82 1.22
C VAL A 186 18.17 17.73 1.14
N ILE A 187 19.44 18.11 1.26
CA ILE A 187 20.54 17.14 1.39
C ILE A 187 20.78 16.90 2.88
N ASP A 188 20.50 15.68 3.34
CA ASP A 188 20.84 15.27 4.70
C ASP A 188 22.36 15.02 4.82
N GLN A 189 23.07 15.74 5.70
CA GLN A 189 24.44 15.44 6.16
C GLN A 189 24.61 15.78 7.66
N PRO A 190 25.53 15.14 8.43
CA PRO A 190 26.75 14.44 7.99
C PRO A 190 26.88 12.97 8.48
N GLU A 191 27.75 12.20 7.82
CA GLU A 191 28.12 10.79 8.12
C GLU A 191 27.16 9.68 7.63
N GLY A 192 27.15 9.46 6.32
CA GLY A 192 26.71 8.18 5.72
C GLY A 192 25.49 8.27 4.81
N SER A 193 25.75 8.27 3.50
CA SER A 193 24.80 8.31 2.37
C SER A 193 24.12 9.67 2.15
N THR A 194 24.49 10.34 1.06
CA THR A 194 24.05 11.69 0.66
C THR A 194 22.88 11.67 -0.33
N VAL A 195 21.79 10.96 -0.05
CA VAL A 195 20.60 11.03 -0.93
C VAL A 195 19.84 12.31 -0.60
N ALA A 196 19.62 13.14 -1.61
CA ALA A 196 18.74 14.30 -1.51
C ALA A 196 17.31 13.83 -1.24
N ARG A 197 16.63 14.40 -0.25
CA ARG A 197 15.22 14.14 0.04
C ARG A 197 14.37 15.32 -0.44
N PRO A 198 13.24 15.06 -1.10
CA PRO A 198 12.32 16.11 -1.49
C PRO A 198 11.60 16.71 -0.28
N THR A 199 11.27 18.00 -0.37
CA THR A 199 10.65 18.76 0.73
C THR A 199 9.12 18.63 0.67
N TYR A 200 8.59 17.41 0.74
CA TYR A 200 7.14 17.22 0.90
C TYR A 200 6.83 16.45 2.18
N SER A 201 5.73 16.83 2.82
CA SER A 201 5.26 16.24 4.07
C SER A 201 4.22 15.16 3.78
N LEU A 202 4.35 13.99 4.39
CA LEU A 202 3.35 12.93 4.26
C LEU A 202 2.36 12.98 5.43
N LEU A 203 1.10 13.27 5.13
CA LEU A 203 0.02 13.24 6.10
C LEU A 203 -0.38 11.79 6.41
N HIS A 204 -0.31 11.42 7.68
CA HIS A 204 -0.78 10.14 8.18
C HIS A 204 -1.61 10.35 9.47
N GLY A 205 -2.82 9.81 9.50
CA GLY A 205 -3.71 9.84 10.64
C GLY A 205 -5.18 9.98 10.26
N ALA A 206 -6.03 9.11 10.83
CA ALA A 206 -7.48 9.18 10.71
C ALA A 206 -8.11 10.56 11.03
N PRO A 207 -7.70 11.33 12.06
CA PRO A 207 -8.37 12.59 12.39
C PRO A 207 -8.13 13.72 11.38
N LEU A 208 -7.19 13.55 10.45
CA LEU A 208 -6.79 14.57 9.47
C LEU A 208 -7.40 14.30 8.07
N ARG A 209 -8.19 13.24 7.91
CA ARG A 209 -8.75 12.78 6.62
C ARG A 209 -9.76 13.72 5.96
N TYR A 210 -10.54 14.49 6.73
CA TYR A 210 -11.74 15.19 6.23
C TYR A 210 -11.74 16.70 6.49
N HIS A 211 -10.66 17.25 7.06
CA HIS A 211 -10.58 18.65 7.47
C HIS A 211 -9.32 19.29 6.92
N LEU A 212 -9.28 19.44 5.60
CA LEU A 212 -8.16 20.01 4.85
C LEU A 212 -8.03 21.52 5.05
N ASP A 213 -9.12 22.22 5.36
CA ASP A 213 -9.15 23.68 5.48
C ASP A 213 -8.50 24.22 6.77
N ASP A 214 -8.46 23.41 7.83
CA ASP A 214 -7.97 23.82 9.16
C ASP A 214 -6.84 22.90 9.68
N LEU A 215 -6.03 22.40 8.74
CA LEU A 215 -5.02 21.37 9.00
C LEU A 215 -4.01 21.80 10.07
N ASN A 216 -3.43 23.00 9.94
CA ASN A 216 -2.39 23.51 10.84
C ASN A 216 -2.92 23.75 12.26
N THR A 217 -4.11 24.35 12.41
CA THR A 217 -4.74 24.57 13.72
C THR A 217 -5.03 23.25 14.43
N ARG A 218 -5.56 22.25 13.69
CA ARG A 218 -5.84 20.93 14.24
C ARG A 218 -4.58 20.17 14.64
N LEU A 219 -3.52 20.27 13.84
CA LEU A 219 -2.22 19.69 14.20
C LEU A 219 -1.69 20.31 15.49
N ASN A 220 -1.72 21.63 15.62
CA ASN A 220 -1.31 22.33 16.84
C ASN A 220 -2.17 21.91 18.04
N ALA A 221 -3.50 21.77 17.86
CA ALA A 221 -4.39 21.29 18.91
C ALA A 221 -4.10 19.83 19.33
N LEU A 222 -3.76 18.95 18.37
CA LEU A 222 -3.39 17.55 18.66
C LEU A 222 -2.07 17.45 19.41
N VAL A 223 -1.09 18.29 19.06
CA VAL A 223 0.20 18.37 19.76
C VAL A 223 0.01 18.89 21.17
N ALA A 224 -0.75 19.97 21.35
CA ALA A 224 -1.11 20.52 22.66
C ALA A 224 -1.84 19.49 23.54
N LYS A 225 -2.80 18.75 22.97
CA LYS A 225 -3.54 17.69 23.69
C LYS A 225 -2.63 16.56 24.18
N ARG A 226 -1.52 16.27 23.49
CA ARG A 226 -0.54 15.25 23.88
C ARG A 226 0.55 15.78 24.82
N GLY A 227 0.55 17.07 25.13
CA GLY A 227 1.58 17.69 25.98
C GLY A 227 2.98 17.63 25.36
N LEU A 228 3.07 17.59 24.03
CA LEU A 228 4.35 17.55 23.32
C LEU A 228 4.88 18.97 23.16
N ASN A 229 6.07 19.25 23.68
CA ASN A 229 6.78 20.52 23.49
C ASN A 229 7.47 20.54 22.11
N PHE A 230 6.67 20.56 21.04
CA PHE A 230 7.16 20.55 19.67
C PHE A 230 6.45 21.64 18.85
N VAL A 231 7.22 22.48 18.17
CA VAL A 231 6.68 23.47 17.22
C VAL A 231 6.47 22.75 15.89
N VAL A 232 5.21 22.64 15.47
CA VAL A 232 4.85 22.02 14.19
C VAL A 232 5.21 23.00 13.07
N PRO A 233 6.04 22.60 12.07
CA PRO A 233 6.24 23.40 10.87
C PRO A 233 4.91 23.64 10.16
N GLU A 234 4.72 24.85 9.63
CA GLU A 234 3.50 25.18 8.89
C GLU A 234 3.42 24.33 7.62
N LEU A 235 2.35 23.53 7.49
CA LEU A 235 2.17 22.67 6.33
C LEU A 235 1.46 23.44 5.23
N ARG A 236 2.08 23.46 4.05
CA ARG A 236 1.49 23.96 2.81
C ARG A 236 0.77 22.82 2.10
N LEU A 237 -0.40 23.12 1.52
CA LEU A 237 -1.22 22.11 0.83
C LEU A 237 -0.56 21.55 -0.43
N ASP A 238 0.28 22.36 -1.10
CA ASP A 238 1.00 21.95 -2.31
C ASP A 238 2.17 21.01 -2.01
N GLU A 239 2.77 21.16 -0.82
CA GLU A 239 3.93 20.38 -0.36
C GLU A 239 3.49 19.21 0.53
N THR A 240 2.20 19.02 0.76
CA THR A 240 1.70 17.93 1.61
C THR A 240 1.02 16.86 0.76
N LEU A 241 1.43 15.62 0.95
CA LEU A 241 0.85 14.45 0.32
C LEU A 241 -0.05 13.71 1.30
N ALA A 242 -1.15 13.14 0.81
CA ALA A 242 -1.91 12.13 1.52
C ALA A 242 -1.87 10.81 0.76
N LYS A 243 -1.76 9.71 1.50
CA LYS A 243 -1.86 8.37 0.94
C LYS A 243 -3.30 8.10 0.50
N ILE A 244 -3.44 7.40 -0.60
CA ILE A 244 -4.73 7.11 -1.21
C ILE A 244 -4.84 5.65 -1.63
N ARG A 245 -6.08 5.17 -1.68
CA ARG A 245 -6.50 3.96 -2.39
C ARG A 245 -7.27 4.37 -3.63
N LEU A 246 -7.14 3.55 -4.65
CA LEU A 246 -7.75 3.80 -5.93
C LEU A 246 -8.44 2.54 -6.43
N LYS A 247 -9.72 2.71 -6.77
CA LYS A 247 -10.61 1.68 -7.31
C LYS A 247 -10.86 1.96 -8.78
N TYR A 248 -10.44 1.07 -9.67
CA TYR A 248 -10.87 1.14 -11.06
C TYR A 248 -12.36 0.86 -11.15
N ILE A 249 -13.08 1.72 -11.89
CA ILE A 249 -14.51 1.57 -12.13
C ILE A 249 -14.76 0.74 -13.38
N ASP A 250 -13.94 0.96 -14.41
CA ASP A 250 -14.01 0.24 -15.68
C ASP A 250 -12.94 -0.87 -15.75
N ARG A 251 -12.94 -1.64 -16.84
CA ARG A 251 -11.96 -2.68 -17.14
C ARG A 251 -10.54 -2.12 -17.09
N GLY A 252 -9.62 -2.90 -16.55
CA GLY A 252 -8.19 -2.61 -16.55
C GLY A 252 -7.60 -2.64 -15.15
N LYS A 253 -6.32 -2.27 -15.07
CA LYS A 253 -5.60 -2.16 -13.81
C LYS A 253 -4.60 -1.01 -13.86
N PRO A 254 -4.36 -0.33 -12.74
CA PRO A 254 -3.26 0.59 -12.64
C PRO A 254 -1.94 -0.19 -12.66
N MET A 255 -0.90 0.45 -13.17
CA MET A 255 0.47 -0.03 -13.02
C MET A 255 1.18 0.84 -11.97
N ALA A 256 2.29 0.34 -11.43
CA ALA A 256 3.22 1.19 -10.68
C ALA A 256 3.66 2.39 -11.55
N ASN A 257 3.88 3.53 -10.90
CA ASN A 257 4.21 4.83 -11.52
C ASN A 257 3.09 5.40 -12.42
N ALA A 258 1.86 4.87 -12.34
CA ALA A 258 0.74 5.48 -13.05
C ALA A 258 0.40 6.86 -12.45
N MET A 259 -0.01 7.77 -13.33
CA MET A 259 -0.31 9.16 -12.99
C MET A 259 -1.81 9.34 -12.77
N ILE A 260 -2.17 10.16 -11.79
CA ILE A 260 -3.55 10.42 -11.38
C ILE A 260 -3.91 11.87 -11.73
N TYR A 261 -5.00 12.03 -12.45
CA TYR A 261 -5.47 13.33 -12.94
C TYR A 261 -6.86 13.66 -12.41
N LEU A 262 -7.08 14.95 -12.16
CA LEU A 262 -8.39 15.53 -11.92
C LEU A 262 -9.24 15.46 -13.17
N VAL A 263 -10.55 15.34 -12.94
CA VAL A 263 -11.57 15.50 -13.97
C VAL A 263 -12.18 16.88 -13.76
N ASP A 264 -11.71 17.88 -14.50
CA ASP A 264 -12.30 19.22 -14.48
C ASP A 264 -13.51 19.29 -15.43
N ASP A 265 -13.35 18.72 -16.62
CA ASP A 265 -14.32 18.80 -17.72
C ASP A 265 -15.58 17.95 -17.45
N GLN A 266 -16.74 18.60 -17.58
CA GLN A 266 -18.04 17.96 -17.37
C GLN A 266 -18.30 16.84 -18.38
N GLU A 267 -17.88 16.99 -19.64
CA GLU A 267 -18.04 15.96 -20.68
C GLU A 267 -17.28 14.66 -20.32
N VAL A 268 -16.06 14.80 -19.82
CA VAL A 268 -15.23 13.68 -19.39
C VAL A 268 -15.85 12.99 -18.17
N TYR A 269 -16.37 13.78 -17.23
CA TYR A 269 -17.09 13.28 -16.05
C TYR A 269 -18.34 12.48 -16.44
N GLU A 270 -19.18 13.02 -17.31
CA GLU A 270 -20.40 12.37 -17.79
C GLU A 270 -20.09 11.06 -18.51
N HIS A 271 -19.04 11.02 -19.32
CA HIS A 271 -18.61 9.79 -19.98
C HIS A 271 -18.15 8.72 -18.98
N CYS A 272 -17.30 9.11 -18.03
CA CYS A 272 -16.77 8.19 -17.02
C CYS A 272 -17.88 7.63 -16.12
N THR A 273 -18.93 8.43 -15.86
CA THR A 273 -20.07 8.03 -15.04
C THR A 273 -21.21 7.37 -15.83
N HIS A 274 -21.23 7.49 -17.16
CA HIS A 274 -22.27 6.92 -18.01
C HIS A 274 -22.43 5.41 -17.80
N HIS A 275 -21.31 4.67 -17.78
CA HIS A 275 -21.33 3.23 -17.52
C HIS A 275 -21.85 2.89 -16.12
N ILE A 276 -21.52 3.70 -15.11
CA ILE A 276 -21.99 3.50 -13.74
C ILE A 276 -23.50 3.68 -13.69
N ARG A 277 -24.02 4.79 -14.23
CA ARG A 277 -25.45 5.14 -14.24
C ARG A 277 -26.30 4.12 -14.98
N THR A 278 -25.83 3.67 -16.14
CA THR A 278 -26.52 2.68 -16.99
C THR A 278 -26.47 1.25 -16.43
N SER A 279 -25.46 0.93 -15.62
CA SER A 279 -25.39 -0.38 -14.92
C SER A 279 -26.38 -0.48 -13.77
N SER A 280 -26.69 0.65 -13.11
CA SER A 280 -27.58 0.71 -11.94
C SER A 280 -29.08 0.77 -12.29
N SER A 281 -29.46 1.08 -13.54
CA SER A 281 -30.86 1.09 -13.98
C SER A 281 -31.28 -0.25 -14.61
N SER A 282 -31.81 -1.14 -13.75
CA SER A 282 -32.65 -2.35 -13.96
C SER A 282 -32.58 -3.20 -15.26
N PRO A 283 -32.67 -4.55 -15.13
CA PRO A 283 -32.70 -5.48 -16.26
C PRO A 283 -34.05 -5.43 -16.98
N LEU A 284 -34.08 -5.83 -18.25
CA LEU A 284 -35.25 -5.97 -19.15
C LEU A 284 -35.54 -4.74 -20.02
N LYS A 285 -34.90 -4.72 -21.20
CA LYS A 285 -35.59 -4.73 -22.51
C LYS A 285 -34.55 -4.87 -23.65
N THR A 286 -34.65 -6.00 -24.37
CA THR A 286 -34.08 -6.27 -25.71
C THR A 286 -32.56 -6.08 -25.88
N LYS A 287 -31.79 -6.91 -25.17
CA LYS A 287 -30.31 -6.97 -25.06
C LYS A 287 -29.47 -7.03 -26.36
N ARG A 288 -30.04 -7.17 -27.57
CA ARG A 288 -29.24 -7.31 -28.81
C ARG A 288 -29.24 -6.04 -29.67
N LYS A 289 -30.42 -5.49 -29.99
CA LYS A 289 -30.54 -4.35 -30.91
C LYS A 289 -30.14 -3.00 -30.29
N LEU A 290 -30.37 -2.83 -28.99
CA LEU A 290 -29.89 -1.67 -28.22
C LEU A 290 -28.37 -1.75 -28.00
N ASN A 291 -27.83 -2.94 -27.79
CA ASN A 291 -26.38 -3.12 -27.64
C ASN A 291 -25.64 -2.82 -28.94
N GLU A 292 -26.17 -3.17 -30.11
CA GLU A 292 -25.55 -2.88 -31.42
C GLU A 292 -25.55 -1.37 -31.76
N LEU A 293 -26.66 -0.65 -31.53
CA LEU A 293 -26.71 0.79 -31.75
C LEU A 293 -25.88 1.56 -30.73
N LEU A 294 -25.92 1.15 -29.46
CA LEU A 294 -25.00 1.66 -28.44
C LEU A 294 -23.55 1.33 -28.78
N GLU A 295 -23.23 0.17 -29.36
CA GLU A 295 -21.87 -0.19 -29.81
C GLU A 295 -21.34 0.68 -30.95
N ALA A 296 -22.23 1.14 -31.85
CA ALA A 296 -21.88 2.06 -32.91
C ALA A 296 -21.60 3.49 -32.38
N GLU A 297 -22.43 4.02 -31.49
CA GLU A 297 -22.18 5.32 -30.83
C GLU A 297 -21.02 5.24 -29.81
N LYS A 298 -20.88 4.11 -29.11
CA LYS A 298 -19.73 3.78 -28.22
C LYS A 298 -18.42 3.84 -28.99
N LYS A 299 -18.33 3.36 -30.24
CA LYS A 299 -17.07 3.40 -31.01
C LYS A 299 -16.63 4.84 -31.30
N ASN A 300 -17.53 5.67 -31.83
CA ASN A 300 -17.19 7.04 -32.24
C ASN A 300 -16.88 7.99 -31.06
N VAL A 301 -17.51 7.80 -29.89
CA VAL A 301 -17.30 8.64 -28.70
C VAL A 301 -16.19 8.09 -27.79
N CYS A 302 -16.05 6.76 -27.66
CA CYS A 302 -14.94 6.13 -26.92
C CYS A 302 -13.59 6.36 -27.63
N GLU A 303 -13.58 6.51 -28.96
CA GLU A 303 -12.40 6.95 -29.71
C GLU A 303 -11.96 8.37 -29.34
N LYS A 304 -12.87 9.33 -29.14
CA LYS A 304 -12.53 10.71 -28.74
C LYS A 304 -11.81 10.79 -27.39
N ILE A 305 -12.22 10.01 -26.39
CA ILE A 305 -11.60 10.01 -25.06
C ILE A 305 -10.40 9.07 -24.98
N SER A 306 -10.32 8.04 -25.82
CA SER A 306 -9.07 7.27 -25.97
C SER A 306 -7.87 8.13 -26.36
N ASN A 307 -8.14 9.30 -26.98
CA ASN A 307 -7.16 10.31 -27.37
C ASN A 307 -7.10 11.52 -26.41
N TYR A 308 -7.92 11.55 -25.34
CA TYR A 308 -7.84 12.60 -24.32
C TYR A 308 -6.55 12.41 -23.51
N ILE A 309 -5.66 13.39 -23.63
CA ILE A 309 -4.42 13.47 -22.85
C ILE A 309 -4.63 14.58 -21.82
N PRO A 310 -4.72 14.24 -20.52
CA PRO A 310 -4.86 15.23 -19.47
C PRO A 310 -3.69 16.21 -19.46
N SER A 311 -3.98 17.45 -19.07
CA SER A 311 -2.96 18.49 -18.92
C SER A 311 -2.09 18.28 -17.68
N LYS A 312 -0.89 18.88 -17.64
CA LYS A 312 0.00 18.81 -16.47
C LYS A 312 -0.64 19.45 -15.23
N SER A 313 -1.44 20.50 -15.38
CA SER A 313 -2.17 21.14 -14.28
C SER A 313 -3.24 20.27 -13.63
N GLN A 314 -3.70 19.21 -14.32
CA GLN A 314 -4.65 18.25 -13.78
C GLN A 314 -3.97 17.14 -12.99
N HIS A 315 -2.64 17.00 -13.08
CA HIS A 315 -1.90 15.93 -12.45
C HIS A 315 -1.74 16.18 -10.95
N ILE A 316 -2.27 15.28 -10.13
CA ILE A 316 -2.36 15.46 -8.67
C ILE A 316 -1.65 14.38 -7.86
N GLY A 317 -1.19 13.30 -8.49
CA GLY A 317 -0.61 12.19 -7.74
C GLY A 317 -0.10 11.05 -8.59
N TYR A 318 0.59 10.12 -7.92
CA TYR A 318 1.13 8.90 -8.49
C TYR A 318 0.67 7.66 -7.74
N ILE A 319 0.60 6.55 -8.45
CA ILE A 319 0.37 5.21 -7.90
C ILE A 319 1.73 4.55 -7.65
N THR A 320 2.04 4.26 -6.38
CA THR A 320 3.28 3.57 -5.98
C THR A 320 3.16 2.07 -6.24
N ASN A 321 2.01 1.48 -5.91
CA ASN A 321 1.75 0.06 -6.08
C ASN A 321 0.37 -0.14 -6.73
N GLY A 322 0.35 -0.62 -7.98
CA GLY A 322 -0.87 -0.81 -8.75
C GLY A 322 -0.90 -2.17 -9.43
N ASN A 323 -1.99 -2.91 -9.24
CA ASN A 323 -2.22 -4.19 -9.91
C ASN A 323 -3.72 -4.53 -9.92
N PHE A 324 -4.08 -5.74 -10.37
CA PHE A 324 -5.41 -6.28 -10.16
C PHE A 324 -5.47 -6.89 -8.75
N SER A 325 -6.47 -6.52 -7.94
CA SER A 325 -6.69 -7.15 -6.64
C SER A 325 -7.57 -8.38 -6.82
N PHE A 326 -7.08 -9.52 -6.32
CA PHE A 326 -7.84 -10.77 -6.35
C PHE A 326 -8.93 -10.79 -5.28
N SER A 327 -8.71 -10.16 -4.13
CA SER A 327 -9.73 -10.06 -3.07
C SER A 327 -10.90 -9.18 -3.47
N LEU A 328 -10.63 -8.08 -4.17
CA LEU A 328 -11.65 -7.10 -4.56
C LEU A 328 -12.24 -7.35 -5.97
N GLY A 329 -11.58 -8.15 -6.80
CA GLY A 329 -12.04 -8.50 -8.15
C GLY A 329 -11.98 -7.37 -9.18
N HIS A 330 -11.18 -6.33 -8.94
CA HIS A 330 -11.01 -5.20 -9.87
C HIS A 330 -9.59 -4.61 -9.80
N GLY A 331 -9.28 -3.71 -10.74
CA GLY A 331 -8.02 -2.95 -10.73
C GLY A 331 -7.92 -2.07 -9.49
N PHE A 332 -6.87 -2.25 -8.70
CA PHE A 332 -6.68 -1.57 -7.43
C PHE A 332 -5.29 -0.93 -7.36
N GLY A 333 -5.18 0.21 -6.70
CA GLY A 333 -3.92 0.93 -6.55
C GLY A 333 -3.79 1.60 -5.20
N ILE A 334 -2.56 1.65 -4.71
CA ILE A 334 -2.11 2.45 -3.58
C ILE A 334 -1.16 3.50 -4.12
N GLY A 335 -1.31 4.72 -3.63
CA GLY A 335 -0.47 5.84 -4.07
C GLY A 335 -0.55 7.01 -3.12
N ALA A 336 -0.12 8.17 -3.60
CA ALA A 336 -0.26 9.42 -2.88
C ALA A 336 -0.65 10.56 -3.84
N CYS A 337 -1.42 11.51 -3.31
CA CYS A 337 -1.85 12.72 -3.99
C CYS A 337 -1.54 13.95 -3.15
N THR A 338 -1.37 15.11 -3.79
CA THR A 338 -1.23 16.40 -3.11
C THR A 338 -2.53 16.77 -2.41
N LEU A 339 -2.44 17.40 -1.23
CA LEU A 339 -3.62 17.87 -0.50
C LEU A 339 -4.37 18.93 -1.29
N ASN A 340 -3.66 19.82 -2.00
CA ASN A 340 -4.30 20.80 -2.88
C ASN A 340 -5.14 20.11 -3.98
N GLY A 341 -4.59 19.07 -4.62
CA GLY A 341 -5.32 18.27 -5.61
C GLY A 341 -6.57 17.62 -5.03
N LEU A 342 -6.47 17.04 -3.83
CA LEU A 342 -7.62 16.44 -3.13
C LEU A 342 -8.69 17.48 -2.75
N LYS A 343 -8.27 18.65 -2.26
CA LYS A 343 -9.19 19.75 -1.93
C LYS A 343 -9.91 20.26 -3.18
N ARG A 344 -9.18 20.45 -4.29
CA ARG A 344 -9.77 20.84 -5.58
C ARG A 344 -10.76 19.82 -6.09
N MET A 345 -10.47 18.53 -5.95
CA MET A 345 -11.42 17.46 -6.27
C MET A 345 -12.72 17.57 -5.45
N GLU A 346 -12.63 17.81 -4.14
CA GLU A 346 -13.81 17.98 -3.28
C GLU A 346 -14.62 19.25 -3.60
N MET A 347 -13.94 20.35 -3.98
CA MET A 347 -14.60 21.57 -4.45
C MET A 347 -15.36 21.32 -5.77
N LEU A 348 -14.75 20.66 -6.75
CA LEU A 348 -15.41 20.31 -8.02
C LEU A 348 -16.62 19.40 -7.82
N ASP A 349 -16.53 18.44 -6.89
CA ASP A 349 -17.66 17.56 -6.55
C ASP A 349 -18.85 18.34 -5.97
N ALA A 350 -18.57 19.37 -5.17
CA ALA A 350 -19.60 20.22 -4.57
C ALA A 350 -20.19 21.22 -5.59
N GLU A 351 -19.34 21.91 -6.36
CA GLU A 351 -19.75 22.93 -7.34
C GLU A 351 -20.58 22.34 -8.48
N GLN A 352 -20.19 21.16 -8.99
CA GLN A 352 -20.86 20.52 -10.11
C GLN A 352 -21.94 19.50 -9.67
N ASN A 353 -22.23 19.41 -8.38
CA ASN A 353 -23.19 18.48 -7.77
C ASN A 353 -23.06 17.04 -8.32
N ARG A 354 -21.83 16.51 -8.26
CA ARG A 354 -21.45 15.24 -8.90
C ARG A 354 -22.10 14.04 -8.20
N SER A 355 -22.78 13.20 -8.99
CA SER A 355 -23.45 11.99 -8.47
C SER A 355 -22.49 10.95 -7.92
N VAL A 356 -21.34 10.77 -8.58
CA VAL A 356 -20.21 9.95 -8.13
C VAL A 356 -19.11 10.88 -7.67
N LYS A 357 -18.81 10.83 -6.37
CA LYS A 357 -17.78 11.65 -5.71
C LYS A 357 -16.40 11.01 -5.83
N ARG A 358 -15.36 11.84 -5.78
CA ARG A 358 -13.94 11.47 -5.82
C ARG A 358 -13.56 10.68 -7.06
N LEU A 359 -14.14 11.09 -8.19
CA LEU A 359 -13.84 10.52 -9.48
C LEU A 359 -12.54 11.13 -10.03
N VAL A 360 -11.60 10.28 -10.37
CA VAL A 360 -10.31 10.64 -10.95
C VAL A 360 -10.07 9.83 -12.22
N VAL A 361 -9.12 10.29 -13.03
CA VAL A 361 -8.69 9.58 -14.22
C VAL A 361 -7.24 9.15 -14.06
N VAL A 362 -6.94 7.89 -14.37
CA VAL A 362 -5.61 7.30 -14.25
C VAL A 362 -5.03 6.98 -15.61
N ARG A 363 -3.75 7.30 -15.79
CA ARG A 363 -2.98 6.99 -16.99
C ARG A 363 -1.73 6.18 -16.63
N ASN A 364 -1.61 4.99 -17.20
CA ASN A 364 -0.40 4.17 -17.06
C ASN A 364 0.74 4.73 -17.94
N THR A 365 1.99 4.58 -17.51
CA THR A 365 3.17 5.01 -18.30
C THR A 365 3.30 4.28 -19.64
N THR A 366 2.75 3.07 -19.74
CA THR A 366 2.81 2.22 -20.94
C THR A 366 1.64 2.42 -21.90
N SER A 367 0.58 3.13 -21.49
CA SER A 367 -0.67 3.27 -22.25
C SER A 367 -1.02 4.74 -22.49
N LEU A 368 -1.56 5.06 -23.67
CA LEU A 368 -2.15 6.38 -23.92
C LEU A 368 -3.57 6.48 -23.35
N LYS A 369 -4.25 5.34 -23.22
CA LYS A 369 -5.62 5.29 -22.70
C LYS A 369 -5.65 5.69 -21.23
N VAL A 370 -6.51 6.66 -20.97
CA VAL A 370 -6.96 7.06 -19.65
C VAL A 370 -8.12 6.19 -19.18
N ARG A 371 -8.23 5.96 -17.87
CA ARG A 371 -9.31 5.16 -17.29
C ARG A 371 -9.88 5.80 -16.04
N ALA A 372 -11.19 5.72 -15.87
CA ALA A 372 -11.88 6.23 -14.69
C ALA A 372 -11.62 5.37 -13.46
N ALA A 373 -11.36 6.04 -12.34
CA ALA A 373 -11.20 5.41 -11.05
C ALA A 373 -11.82 6.27 -9.93
N GLN A 374 -12.17 5.63 -8.82
CA GLN A 374 -12.62 6.30 -7.62
C GLN A 374 -11.50 6.31 -6.59
N LEU A 375 -11.29 7.47 -5.97
CA LEU A 375 -10.24 7.70 -4.98
C LEU A 375 -10.80 7.67 -3.55
N GLU A 376 -10.06 7.04 -2.65
CA GLU A 376 -10.31 7.05 -1.21
C GLU A 376 -9.04 7.46 -0.47
N ILE A 377 -9.14 8.37 0.51
CA ILE A 377 -7.99 8.82 1.31
C ILE A 377 -7.72 7.81 2.42
N LEU A 378 -6.48 7.32 2.53
CA LEU A 378 -6.03 6.42 3.59
C LEU A 378 -5.84 7.18 4.91
N ALA A 379 -6.11 6.52 6.06
CA ALA A 379 -5.69 7.05 7.37
C ALA A 379 -4.22 6.78 7.52
#